data_AF-A0AAU5MNW9-F1
#
_entry.id   AF-A0AAU5MNW9-F1
#
_cell.length_a   1.000
_cell.length_b   1.000
_cell.length_c   1.000
_cell.angle_alpha   90.00
_cell.angle_beta   90.00
_cell.angle_gamma   90.00
#
_symmetry.space_group_name_H-M   'P 1'
#
loop_
_entity.id
_entity.type
_entity.pdbx_description
1 polymer ?
#
loop_
_entity_poly.entity_id
_entity_poly.type
_entity_poly.pdbx_seq_one_letter_code
_entity_poly.pdbx_strand_id
1 'polypeptide(L)'
;MEYRTVTANQARAEYAAKCNEIIEIEISMVLTYLDKAITGSLNRAEPVVAVSNDELAIYASDAFWQLLDLYREAHDRRLDLYAARDYAYAVWKTASAADSAAGTYVPTPIKNR
;
A
#
# COMPACT_ATOMS: atom_id res chain seq x y z
N MET A 1 22.52 -9.69 -7.88
CA MET A 1 21.24 -9.23 -8.46
C MET A 1 20.70 -10.41 -9.27
N GLU A 2 19.63 -11.04 -8.80
CA GLU A 2 18.97 -12.11 -9.57
C GLU A 2 18.07 -11.45 -10.60
N TYR A 3 18.08 -11.95 -11.84
CA TYR A 3 17.23 -11.45 -12.92
C TYR A 3 16.20 -12.52 -13.26
N ARG A 4 14.91 -12.18 -13.22
CA ARG A 4 13.84 -13.04 -13.73
C ARG A 4 13.42 -12.59 -15.13
N THR A 5 13.17 -13.55 -16.00
CA THR A 5 12.67 -13.32 -17.36
C THR A 5 11.14 -13.26 -17.35
N VAL A 6 10.55 -12.13 -17.77
CA VAL A 6 9.09 -11.93 -17.74
C VAL A 6 8.57 -11.66 -19.15
N THR A 7 7.44 -12.27 -19.51
CA THR A 7 6.71 -12.00 -20.77
C THR A 7 5.82 -10.76 -20.65
N ALA A 8 5.45 -10.15 -21.77
CA ALA A 8 4.55 -8.98 -21.76
C ALA A 8 3.20 -9.27 -21.07
N ASN A 9 2.63 -10.47 -21.27
CA ASN A 9 1.38 -10.88 -20.64
C ASN A 9 1.51 -11.04 -19.11
N GLN A 10 2.63 -11.59 -18.63
CA GLN A 10 2.89 -11.69 -17.19
C GLN A 10 3.07 -10.31 -16.56
N ALA A 11 3.84 -9.42 -17.19
CA ALA A 11 4.04 -8.06 -16.70
C ALA A 11 2.73 -7.25 -16.68
N ARG A 12 1.85 -7.45 -17.67
CA ARG A 12 0.51 -6.85 -17.70
C ARG A 12 -0.38 -7.36 -16.55
N ALA A 13 -0.34 -8.66 -16.26
CA ALA A 13 -1.09 -9.25 -15.15
C ALA A 13 -0.61 -8.70 -13.80
N GLU A 14 0.71 -8.58 -13.61
CA GLU A 14 1.30 -7.97 -12.41
C GLU A 14 0.91 -6.49 -12.25
N TYR A 15 0.96 -5.72 -13.35
CA TYR A 15 0.49 -4.34 -13.35
C TYR A 15 -0.99 -4.23 -12.93
N ALA A 16 -1.86 -5.06 -13.51
CA ALA A 16 -3.28 -5.09 -13.17
C ALA A 16 -3.53 -5.49 -11.70
N ALA A 17 -2.78 -6.47 -11.19
CA ALA A 17 -2.85 -6.88 -9.80
C ALA A 17 -2.48 -5.73 -8.85
N LYS A 18 -1.39 -5.00 -9.14
CA LYS A 18 -0.98 -3.84 -8.32
C LYS A 18 -1.98 -2.69 -8.38
N CYS A 19 -2.59 -2.43 -9.55
CA CYS A 19 -3.69 -1.47 -9.66
C CYS A 19 -4.91 -1.86 -8.82
N ASN A 20 -5.28 -3.15 -8.80
CA ASN A 20 -6.39 -3.63 -7.98
C ASN A 20 -6.08 -3.50 -6.48
N GLU A 21 -4.87 -3.85 -6.04
CA GLU A 21 -4.47 -3.67 -4.63
C GLU A 21 -4.48 -2.18 -4.22
N ILE A 22 -4.07 -1.26 -5.09
CA ILE A 22 -4.17 0.19 -4.84
C ILE A 22 -5.63 0.61 -4.72
N ILE A 23 -6.47 0.16 -5.67
CA ILE A 23 -7.91 0.41 -5.65
C ILE A 23 -8.52 -0.11 -4.36
N GLU A 24 -8.14 -1.28 -3.88
CA GLU A 24 -8.61 -1.77 -2.59
C GLU A 24 -8.21 -0.80 -1.47
N ILE A 25 -6.93 -0.43 -1.34
CA ILE A 25 -6.53 0.49 -0.24
C ILE A 25 -7.22 1.86 -0.33
N GLU A 26 -7.41 2.40 -1.53
CA GLU A 26 -7.99 3.74 -1.75
C GLU A 26 -9.52 3.76 -1.76
N ILE A 27 -10.15 2.81 -2.47
CA ILE A 27 -11.60 2.74 -2.68
C ILE A 27 -12.31 1.96 -1.58
N SER A 28 -11.70 0.93 -0.97
CA SER A 28 -12.31 0.24 0.19
C SER A 28 -12.31 1.11 1.46
N MET A 29 -12.00 2.39 1.32
CA MET A 29 -12.08 3.42 2.35
C MET A 29 -11.18 3.13 3.55
N VAL A 30 -10.15 2.27 3.44
CA VAL A 30 -9.30 1.93 4.59
C VAL A 30 -8.65 3.18 5.16
N LEU A 31 -8.00 4.00 4.34
CA LEU A 31 -7.40 5.25 4.78
C LEU A 31 -8.46 6.26 5.26
N THR A 32 -9.57 6.39 4.54
CA THR A 32 -10.69 7.29 4.91
C THR A 32 -11.36 6.89 6.22
N TYR A 33 -11.46 5.59 6.49
CA TYR A 33 -12.00 5.01 7.72
C TYR A 33 -11.05 5.25 8.87
N LEU A 34 -9.76 5.01 8.67
CA LEU A 34 -8.72 5.28 9.67
C LEU A 34 -8.67 6.77 10.02
N ASP A 35 -8.75 7.68 9.05
CA ASP A 35 -8.84 9.13 9.29
C ASP A 35 -10.05 9.49 10.17
N LYS A 36 -11.23 8.93 9.85
CA LYS A 36 -12.45 9.15 10.64
C LYS A 36 -12.33 8.55 12.04
N ALA A 37 -11.73 7.37 12.18
CA ALA A 37 -11.55 6.68 13.45
C ALA A 37 -10.55 7.43 14.35
N ILE A 38 -9.44 7.92 13.78
CA ILE A 38 -8.43 8.74 14.47
C ILE A 38 -9.07 10.05 14.94
N THR A 39 -9.79 10.75 14.07
CA THR A 39 -10.51 11.98 14.43
C THR A 39 -11.55 11.72 15.53
N GLY A 40 -12.31 10.64 15.41
CA GLY A 40 -13.28 10.22 16.42
C GLY A 40 -12.64 9.82 17.75
N SER A 41 -11.43 9.26 17.72
CA SER A 41 -10.64 8.92 18.91
C SER A 41 -10.11 10.17 19.60
N LEU A 42 -9.54 11.12 18.86
CA LEU A 42 -9.08 12.42 19.39
C LEU A 42 -10.19 13.16 20.14
N ASN A 43 -11.37 13.27 19.52
CA ASN A 43 -12.52 13.94 20.12
C ASN A 43 -13.03 13.27 21.42
N ARG A 44 -12.75 11.97 21.62
CA ARG A 44 -13.13 11.24 22.85
C ARG A 44 -12.02 11.21 23.88
N ALA A 45 -10.77 11.12 23.45
CA ALA A 45 -9.62 11.02 24.32
C ALA A 45 -9.27 12.35 25.00
N GLU A 46 -9.42 13.48 24.29
CA GLU A 46 -9.07 14.81 24.81
C GLU A 46 -9.80 15.16 26.13
N PRO A 47 -11.14 14.98 26.28
CA PRO A 47 -11.81 15.22 27.56
C PRO A 47 -11.56 14.16 28.64
N VAL A 48 -11.20 12.92 28.27
CA VAL A 48 -10.97 11.82 29.23
C VAL A 48 -9.57 11.93 29.85
N VAL A 49 -8.55 12.18 29.03
CA VAL A 49 -7.15 12.35 29.48
C VAL A 49 -6.97 13.66 30.28
N ALA A 50 -7.70 14.72 29.93
CA ALA A 50 -7.63 15.98 30.65
C ALA A 50 -8.26 15.95 32.05
N VAL A 51 -9.18 15.00 32.31
CA VAL A 51 -9.97 14.93 33.55
C VAL A 51 -9.54 13.77 34.45
N SER A 52 -8.85 12.76 33.92
CA SER A 52 -8.60 11.50 34.61
C SER A 52 -7.24 10.88 34.23
N ASN A 53 -6.47 10.48 35.25
CA ASN A 53 -5.27 9.64 35.12
C ASN A 53 -5.58 8.14 35.32
N ASP A 54 -6.83 7.73 35.08
CA ASP A 54 -7.30 6.36 35.36
C ASP A 54 -7.13 5.43 34.14
N GLU A 55 -7.31 4.11 34.32
CA GLU A 55 -7.07 3.05 33.33
C GLU A 55 -7.76 3.31 31.97
N LEU A 56 -8.93 3.95 31.98
CA LEU A 56 -9.68 4.30 30.78
C LEU A 56 -8.97 5.34 29.90
N ALA A 57 -8.23 6.29 30.50
CA ALA A 57 -7.46 7.29 29.77
C ALA A 57 -6.24 6.64 29.09
N ILE A 58 -5.59 5.69 29.77
CA ILE A 58 -4.48 4.90 29.21
C ILE A 58 -4.96 4.07 28.02
N TYR A 59 -6.06 3.33 28.18
CA TYR A 59 -6.63 2.51 27.10
C TYR A 59 -7.04 3.34 25.87
N ALA A 60 -7.64 4.51 26.08
CA ALA A 60 -7.99 5.42 24.98
C ALA A 60 -6.75 5.94 24.24
N SER A 61 -5.65 6.24 24.96
CA SER A 61 -4.39 6.64 24.35
C SER A 61 -3.74 5.51 23.55
N ASP A 62 -3.72 4.29 24.07
CA ASP A 62 -3.13 3.14 23.37
C ASP A 62 -3.88 2.81 22.08
N ALA A 63 -5.22 2.85 22.13
CA ALA A 63 -6.05 2.64 20.96
C ALA A 63 -5.83 3.72 19.88
N PHE A 64 -5.60 4.98 20.28
CA PHE A 64 -5.23 6.05 19.36
C PHE A 64 -3.90 5.77 18.65
N TRP A 65 -2.87 5.36 19.38
CA TRP A 65 -1.55 5.04 18.78
C TRP A 65 -1.62 3.85 17.83
N GLN A 66 -2.39 2.82 18.16
CA GLN A 66 -2.62 1.68 17.27
C GLN A 66 -3.30 2.09 15.96
N LEU A 67 -4.31 2.97 16.01
CA LEU A 67 -4.96 3.50 14.80
C LEU A 67 -3.97 4.31 13.93
N LEU A 68 -3.09 5.08 14.56
CA LEU A 68 -2.06 5.84 13.86
C LEU A 68 -1.04 4.91 13.17
N ASP A 69 -0.62 3.84 13.83
CA ASP A 69 0.29 2.84 13.27
C ASP A 69 -0.34 2.12 12.07
N LEU A 70 -1.60 1.71 12.17
CA LEU A 70 -2.34 1.11 11.06
C LEU A 70 -2.48 2.08 9.88
N TYR A 71 -2.70 3.36 10.15
CA TYR A 71 -2.75 4.40 9.12
C TYR A 71 -1.41 4.52 8.40
N ARG A 72 -0.31 4.58 9.17
CA ARG A 72 1.05 4.65 8.62
C ARG A 72 1.36 3.42 7.76
N GLU A 73 1.07 2.21 8.25
CA GLU A 73 1.31 0.97 7.51
C GLU A 73 0.53 0.93 6.19
N ALA A 74 -0.77 1.28 6.24
CA ALA A 74 -1.60 1.35 5.04
C ALA A 74 -1.09 2.39 4.04
N HIS A 75 -0.62 3.54 4.53
CA HIS A 75 -0.04 4.59 3.71
C HIS A 75 1.27 4.15 3.04
N ASP A 76 2.19 3.56 3.79
CA ASP A 76 3.49 3.09 3.29
C ASP A 76 3.29 1.96 2.28
N ARG A 77 2.40 1.01 2.57
CA ARG A 77 2.03 -0.05 1.63
C ARG A 77 1.48 0.52 0.32
N ARG A 78 0.66 1.57 0.38
CA ARG A 78 0.14 2.25 -0.81
C ARG A 78 1.26 2.87 -1.66
N LEU A 79 2.23 3.54 -1.04
CA LEU A 79 3.38 4.10 -1.73
C LEU A 79 4.22 3.01 -2.42
N ASP A 80 4.47 1.91 -1.72
CA ASP A 80 5.19 0.77 -2.25
C ASP A 80 4.46 0.12 -3.44
N LEU A 81 3.13 0.01 -3.36
CA LEU A 81 2.30 -0.47 -4.47
C LEU A 81 2.35 0.46 -5.69
N TYR A 82 2.36 1.79 -5.49
CA TYR A 82 2.54 2.74 -6.58
C TYR A 82 3.89 2.55 -7.28
N ALA A 83 4.98 2.42 -6.51
CA ALA A 83 6.30 2.15 -7.07
C ALA A 83 6.37 0.80 -7.80
N ALA A 84 5.70 -0.23 -7.27
CA ALA A 84 5.61 -1.54 -7.91
C ALA A 84 4.78 -1.51 -9.20
N ARG A 85 3.67 -0.77 -9.21
CA ARG A 85 2.83 -0.54 -10.40
C ARG A 85 3.64 0.11 -11.51
N ASP A 86 4.34 1.20 -11.21
CA ASP A 86 5.09 1.96 -12.21
C ASP A 86 6.23 1.11 -12.80
N TYR A 87 6.85 0.29 -11.95
CA TYR A 87 7.83 -0.69 -12.40
C TYR A 87 7.21 -1.75 -13.32
N ALA A 88 6.10 -2.38 -12.91
CA ALA A 88 5.42 -3.40 -13.73
C ALA A 88 4.94 -2.83 -15.07
N TYR A 89 4.48 -1.57 -15.09
CA TYR A 89 4.12 -0.86 -16.31
C TYR A 89 5.32 -0.66 -17.24
N ALA A 90 6.46 -0.22 -16.71
CA ALA A 90 7.69 -0.06 -17.49
C ALA A 90 8.19 -1.39 -18.08
N VAL A 91 8.13 -2.47 -17.29
CA VAL A 91 8.46 -3.83 -17.76
C VAL A 91 7.49 -4.28 -18.85
N TRP A 92 6.19 -4.08 -18.66
CA TRP A 92 5.20 -4.43 -19.67
C TRP A 92 5.45 -3.66 -20.98
N LYS A 93 5.67 -2.35 -20.91
CA LYS A 93 5.93 -1.51 -22.09
C LYS A 93 7.18 -1.95 -22.86
N THR A 94 8.26 -2.27 -22.14
CA THR A 94 9.52 -2.75 -22.75
C THR A 94 9.37 -4.14 -23.36
N ALA A 95 8.71 -5.07 -22.66
CA ALA A 95 8.42 -6.40 -23.18
C ALA A 95 7.48 -6.37 -24.40
N SER A 96 6.44 -5.54 -24.39
CA SER A 96 5.52 -5.38 -25.53
C SER A 96 6.18 -4.73 -26.75
N ALA A 97 7.14 -3.83 -26.55
CA ALA A 97 7.93 -3.30 -27.66
C ALA A 97 8.82 -4.40 -28.29
N ALA A 98 9.39 -5.27 -27.45
CA ALA A 98 10.22 -6.40 -27.89
C ALA A 98 9.41 -7.55 -28.53
N ASP A 99 8.14 -7.76 -28.14
CA ASP A 99 7.27 -8.82 -28.70
C ASP A 99 6.93 -8.66 -30.19
N SER A 100 7.11 -7.45 -30.75
CA SER A 100 7.04 -7.24 -32.21
C SER A 100 8.17 -7.95 -32.98
N ALA A 101 9.21 -8.40 -32.28
CA ALA A 101 10.26 -9.28 -32.76
C ALA A 101 10.25 -10.58 -31.93
N ALA A 102 9.38 -11.53 -32.32
CA ALA A 102 9.38 -12.93 -31.87
C ALA A 102 9.65 -13.15 -30.36
N GLY A 103 8.61 -12.99 -29.52
CA GLY A 103 8.52 -13.61 -28.18
C GLY A 103 9.79 -13.54 -27.35
N THR A 104 10.17 -12.36 -26.88
CA THR A 104 11.45 -12.16 -26.18
C THR A 104 11.25 -11.85 -24.70
N TYR A 105 12.05 -12.52 -23.86
CA TYR A 105 12.05 -12.39 -22.41
C TYR A 105 12.86 -11.17 -21.93
N VAL A 106 12.29 -10.32 -21.07
CA VAL A 106 13.01 -9.18 -20.48
C VAL A 106 13.58 -9.59 -19.10
N PRO A 107 14.91 -9.52 -18.88
CA PRO A 107 15.51 -9.73 -17.57
C PRO A 107 15.15 -8.58 -16.63
N THR A 108 14.49 -8.90 -15.52
CA THR A 108 14.05 -7.95 -14.51
C THR A 108 14.72 -8.27 -13.18
N PRO A 109 15.42 -7.32 -12.54
CA PRO A 109 16.02 -7.57 -11.23
C PRO A 109 14.92 -7.90 -10.21
N ILE A 110 15.12 -8.97 -9.46
CA ILE A 110 14.25 -9.32 -8.33
C ILE A 110 14.41 -8.23 -7.27
N LYS A 111 13.38 -7.41 -7.10
CA LYS A 111 13.25 -6.57 -5.91
C LYS A 111 12.87 -7.50 -4.75
N ASN A 112 13.89 -8.02 -4.06
CA ASN A 112 13.67 -8.58 -2.72
C ASN A 112 13.26 -7.39 -1.83
N ARG A 113 11.98 -7.37 -1.46
CA ARG A 113 11.46 -6.60 -0.34
C ARG A 113 10.42 -7.46 0.35
#